data_AF-A0A6N7IY65-F1
#
_entry.id   AF-A0A6N7IY65-F1
#
_cell.length_a   1.000
_cell.length_b   1.000
_cell.length_c   1.000
_cell.angle_alpha   90.00
_cell.angle_beta   90.00
_cell.angle_gamma   90.00
#
_symmetry.space_group_name_H-M   'P 1'
#
loop_
_entity.id
_entity.type
_entity.pdbx_description
1 polymer ?
#
loop_
_entity_poly.entity_id
_entity_poly.type
_entity_poly.pdbx_seq_one_letter_code
_entity_poly.pdbx_strand_id
1 'polypeptide(L)'
;MKNIVRKILICMTSATLGLSLLPSAALASELPSDTAVTEQPSAPTDQASSNATKPSDNKDSKPQISAAEAKYNSAKKAYNSAKSARSKAKAALTKANSSLSKEKKAVKNKKKYAARYFVDSLIKDKKYRFDAQYNRARKDKDGNKISKYFGKNSKDKVLLAYNKTNFSNTIRMLKKCNNLRKSEGVKALKVDPELMVLSSISAYISRSYTTGHAFVTDNNASMFVVGENLAWGYSDPFKGWYDEEKKAYKKNKDRYAAGHYFNIKEKSYTVTGFAMANPDNSWLVSEQSFSFDDEGSKNAMSVGDFEKAYNKYLKSGINSQLNKAKKAQASASKAYKKASSKYNSARDALLKLSQPKLSGKAGKKSVTLTWTKVTGATNYNIYRAASQKGKYKKIATVKSAKYVNKKLRSGKKYFYKVRGYRKVSRKNIYSKYSTVKNFKVR
;
A
#
# COMPACT_ATOMS: atom_id res chain seq x y z
N MET A 1 -14.59 -13.14 -38.31
CA MET A 1 -14.96 -14.56 -38.06
C MET A 1 -13.72 -15.26 -37.53
N LYS A 2 -13.61 -15.41 -36.21
CA LYS A 2 -13.83 -16.64 -35.40
C LYS A 2 -12.72 -17.71 -35.53
N ASN A 3 -12.00 -17.88 -34.42
CA ASN A 3 -11.31 -19.07 -33.88
C ASN A 3 -10.06 -19.57 -34.65
N ILE A 4 -8.93 -19.90 -34.01
CA ILE A 4 -8.78 -21.05 -33.09
C ILE A 4 -7.61 -20.85 -32.11
N VAL A 5 -7.83 -21.38 -30.92
CA VAL A 5 -7.02 -21.47 -29.70
C VAL A 5 -5.84 -22.45 -29.85
N ARG A 6 -4.67 -22.12 -29.29
CA ARG A 6 -3.79 -23.10 -28.61
C ARG A 6 -2.95 -22.45 -27.50
N LYS A 7 -3.26 -22.83 -26.26
CA LYS A 7 -2.47 -22.64 -25.04
C LYS A 7 -1.22 -23.52 -25.09
N ILE A 8 -0.03 -22.99 -24.77
CA ILE A 8 0.98 -23.69 -23.97
C ILE A 8 1.60 -22.71 -22.98
N LEU A 9 1.62 -23.19 -21.74
CA LEU A 9 2.03 -22.60 -20.48
C LEU A 9 3.54 -22.83 -20.27
N ILE A 10 4.35 -21.79 -20.04
CA ILE A 10 5.66 -21.95 -19.38
C ILE A 10 5.81 -20.89 -18.28
N CYS A 11 6.19 -21.42 -17.14
CA CYS A 11 6.28 -20.85 -15.81
C CYS A 11 7.35 -19.76 -15.70
N MET A 12 7.00 -18.59 -15.16
CA MET A 12 7.97 -17.71 -14.49
C MET A 12 7.38 -17.19 -13.18
N THR A 13 7.80 -17.83 -12.10
CA THR A 13 7.65 -17.39 -10.72
C THR A 13 8.34 -16.04 -10.53
N SER A 14 7.56 -14.97 -10.57
CA SER A 14 7.95 -13.66 -10.02
C SER A 14 7.22 -13.48 -8.70
N ALA A 15 7.98 -13.50 -7.61
CA ALA A 15 7.51 -13.20 -6.27
C ALA A 15 7.19 -11.71 -6.14
N THR A 16 6.01 -11.32 -6.61
CA THR A 16 5.41 -10.03 -6.29
C THR A 16 4.86 -10.11 -4.87
N LEU A 17 5.48 -9.40 -3.94
CA LEU A 17 4.90 -9.09 -2.63
C LEU A 17 3.59 -8.32 -2.86
N GLY A 18 2.49 -9.05 -2.90
CA GLY A 18 1.13 -8.53 -2.87
C GLY A 18 0.90 -7.84 -1.54
N LEU A 19 0.99 -6.51 -1.57
CA LEU A 19 0.38 -5.67 -0.54
C LEU A 19 -1.14 -5.78 -0.74
N SER A 20 -1.75 -6.79 -0.12
CA SER A 20 -3.20 -6.97 -0.13
C SER A 20 -3.87 -5.73 0.45
N LEU A 21 -4.49 -4.93 -0.41
CA LEU A 21 -5.55 -3.99 -0.04
C LEU A 21 -6.65 -4.81 0.63
N LEU A 22 -6.75 -4.70 1.95
CA LEU A 22 -7.91 -5.21 2.68
C LEU A 22 -9.14 -4.41 2.21
N PRO A 23 -10.28 -5.06 1.90
CA PRO A 23 -11.52 -4.37 1.67
C PRO A 23 -11.88 -3.58 2.94
N SER A 24 -12.01 -2.27 2.77
CA SER A 24 -12.67 -1.41 3.72
C SER A 24 -14.16 -1.74 3.70
N ALA A 25 -14.78 -1.72 4.88
CA ALA A 25 -16.23 -1.84 5.13
C ALA A 25 -16.88 -3.23 4.94
N ALA A 26 -16.96 -4.01 6.03
CA ALA A 26 -18.14 -4.82 6.37
C ALA A 26 -18.10 -5.28 7.84
N LEU A 27 -19.12 -4.85 8.60
CA LEU A 27 -19.60 -5.34 9.90
C LEU A 27 -18.65 -5.25 11.12
N ALA A 28 -18.42 -4.01 11.57
CA ALA A 28 -18.49 -3.76 13.01
C ALA A 28 -19.97 -3.45 13.34
N SER A 29 -20.70 -4.41 13.89
CA SER A 29 -21.94 -4.07 14.59
C SER A 29 -21.54 -3.35 15.88
N GLU A 30 -21.52 -2.02 15.80
CA GLU A 30 -21.41 -1.17 16.97
C GLU A 30 -22.58 -1.47 17.91
N LEU A 31 -22.29 -1.65 19.19
CA LEU A 31 -23.32 -1.63 20.21
C LEU A 31 -24.00 -0.25 20.15
N PRO A 32 -25.35 -0.18 20.23
CA PRO A 32 -26.07 1.06 20.00
C PRO A 32 -25.63 2.15 20.97
N SER A 33 -25.43 3.36 20.42
CA SER A 33 -25.14 4.60 21.13
C SER A 33 -26.29 5.01 22.05
N ASP A 34 -25.94 5.62 23.19
CA ASP A 34 -26.89 6.28 24.09
C ASP A 34 -27.42 7.55 23.41
N THR A 35 -28.71 7.55 23.05
CA THR A 35 -29.53 8.76 22.89
C THR A 35 -30.90 8.53 23.54
N ALA A 36 -31.40 9.61 24.16
CA ALA A 36 -32.50 9.66 25.11
C ALA A 36 -33.89 9.65 24.44
N VAL A 37 -34.85 9.11 25.20
CA VAL A 37 -36.32 9.35 25.29
C VAL A 37 -37.13 9.62 24.01
N THR A 38 -38.13 8.76 23.75
CA THR A 38 -39.57 9.09 23.61
C THR A 38 -40.40 7.80 23.62
N GLU A 39 -41.71 7.97 23.81
CA GLU A 39 -42.70 7.12 24.49
C GLU A 39 -43.01 5.72 23.91
N GLN A 40 -43.72 4.96 24.75
CA GLN A 40 -44.35 3.64 24.54
C GLN A 40 -45.32 3.62 23.33
N PRO A 41 -45.65 2.43 22.79
CA PRO A 41 -46.87 1.75 23.27
C PRO A 41 -46.69 0.25 23.59
N SER A 42 -47.78 -0.29 24.12
CA SER A 42 -48.06 -1.51 24.86
C SER A 42 -47.80 -2.87 24.17
N ALA A 43 -47.76 -3.90 25.04
CA ALA A 43 -47.47 -5.32 24.82
C ALA A 43 -48.50 -6.08 23.96
N PRO A 44 -48.19 -7.35 23.59
CA PRO A 44 -49.17 -8.43 23.62
C PRO A 44 -49.00 -9.26 24.90
N THR A 45 -50.11 -9.37 25.62
CA THR A 45 -50.39 -10.26 26.74
C THR A 45 -50.40 -11.72 26.28
N ASP A 46 -49.60 -12.58 26.94
CA ASP A 46 -49.72 -14.03 26.80
C ASP A 46 -50.04 -14.62 28.19
N GLN A 47 -51.23 -15.23 28.27
CA GLN A 47 -51.84 -15.73 29.50
C GLN A 47 -50.96 -16.75 30.21
N ALA A 48 -50.58 -16.42 31.44
CA ALA A 48 -49.92 -17.31 32.38
C ALA A 48 -50.95 -18.29 32.98
N SER A 49 -50.72 -19.60 32.86
CA SER A 49 -51.34 -20.55 33.79
C SER A 49 -50.76 -20.30 35.18
N SER A 50 -51.61 -19.81 36.07
CA SER A 50 -51.33 -19.44 37.46
C SER A 50 -50.81 -20.63 38.28
N ASN A 51 -49.50 -20.62 38.57
CA ASN A 51 -48.96 -21.12 39.84
C ASN A 51 -47.48 -20.71 39.99
N ALA A 52 -47.21 -19.41 39.87
CA ALA A 52 -45.95 -18.84 40.34
C ALA A 52 -46.13 -18.45 41.81
N THR A 53 -45.55 -19.21 42.73
CA THR A 53 -45.29 -18.68 44.07
C THR A 53 -44.33 -17.49 43.91
N LYS A 54 -44.69 -16.35 44.51
CA LYS A 54 -43.89 -15.10 44.55
C LYS A 54 -42.40 -15.45 44.78
N PRO A 55 -41.44 -14.88 44.01
CA PRO A 55 -40.03 -15.14 44.27
C PRO A 55 -39.74 -14.61 45.68
N SER A 56 -39.44 -15.50 46.64
CA SER A 56 -38.95 -15.08 47.94
C SER A 56 -37.64 -14.32 47.71
N ASP A 57 -37.56 -13.06 48.14
CA ASP A 57 -36.31 -12.31 48.25
C ASP A 57 -35.41 -13.04 49.26
N ASN A 58 -34.70 -14.05 48.78
CA ASN A 58 -33.84 -14.87 49.63
C ASN A 58 -32.60 -14.03 49.97
N LYS A 59 -32.37 -13.74 51.27
CA LYS A 59 -31.19 -13.01 51.78
C LYS A 59 -29.87 -13.54 51.21
N ASP A 60 -29.81 -14.83 50.87
CA ASP A 60 -28.66 -15.49 50.22
C ASP A 60 -28.28 -14.98 48.81
N SER A 61 -29.15 -14.20 48.16
CA SER A 61 -28.95 -13.73 46.78
C SER A 61 -28.14 -12.43 46.68
N LYS A 62 -28.14 -11.59 47.72
CA LYS A 62 -27.53 -10.25 47.72
C LYS A 62 -25.99 -10.28 47.56
N PRO A 63 -25.23 -11.11 48.31
CA PRO A 63 -23.76 -11.20 48.13
C PRO A 63 -23.32 -11.85 46.80
N GLN A 64 -24.23 -12.57 46.15
CA GLN A 64 -23.94 -13.32 44.92
C GLN A 64 -24.08 -12.44 43.69
N ILE A 65 -25.05 -11.52 43.73
CA ILE A 65 -25.27 -10.50 42.71
C ILE A 65 -24.09 -9.52 42.70
N SER A 66 -23.64 -9.06 43.88
CA SER A 66 -22.53 -8.11 44.00
C SER A 66 -21.21 -8.65 43.41
N ALA A 67 -20.88 -9.92 43.64
CA ALA A 67 -19.68 -10.54 43.07
C ALA A 67 -19.75 -10.72 41.53
N ALA A 68 -20.93 -11.00 40.98
CA ALA A 68 -21.14 -11.11 39.53
C ALA A 68 -21.07 -9.73 38.85
N GLU A 69 -21.62 -8.70 39.50
CA GLU A 69 -21.54 -7.30 39.08
C GLU A 69 -20.09 -6.79 39.12
N ALA A 70 -19.33 -7.09 40.18
CA ALA A 70 -17.92 -6.73 40.28
C ALA A 70 -17.08 -7.29 39.11
N LYS A 71 -17.27 -8.57 38.76
CA LYS A 71 -16.57 -9.18 37.61
C LYS A 71 -16.99 -8.58 36.26
N TYR A 72 -18.27 -8.25 36.10
CA TYR A 72 -18.74 -7.54 34.90
C TYR A 72 -18.14 -6.13 34.81
N ASN A 73 -18.14 -5.38 35.91
CA ASN A 73 -17.57 -4.04 35.96
C ASN A 73 -16.07 -4.05 35.65
N SER A 74 -15.35 -5.05 36.14
CA SER A 74 -13.95 -5.30 35.78
C SER A 74 -13.77 -5.58 34.27
N ALA A 75 -14.58 -6.48 33.69
CA ALA A 75 -14.54 -6.76 32.25
C ALA A 75 -14.91 -5.54 31.40
N LYS A 76 -15.88 -4.73 31.84
CA LYS A 76 -16.28 -3.48 31.18
C LYS A 76 -15.16 -2.44 31.24
N LYS A 77 -14.48 -2.32 32.37
CA LYS A 77 -13.29 -1.45 32.52
C LYS A 77 -12.19 -1.89 31.56
N ALA A 78 -11.87 -3.19 31.53
CA ALA A 78 -10.87 -3.75 30.62
C ALA A 78 -11.21 -3.51 29.14
N TYR A 79 -12.48 -3.69 28.75
CA TYR A 79 -12.98 -3.40 27.41
C TYR A 79 -12.81 -1.92 27.04
N ASN A 80 -13.23 -0.99 27.91
CA ASN A 80 -13.11 0.44 27.67
C ASN A 80 -11.65 0.88 27.53
N SER A 81 -10.77 0.38 28.41
CA SER A 81 -9.32 0.62 28.31
C SER A 81 -8.74 0.08 27.00
N ALA A 82 -9.11 -1.14 26.59
CA ALA A 82 -8.65 -1.74 25.34
C ALA A 82 -9.19 -1.00 24.10
N LYS A 83 -10.44 -0.53 24.13
CA LYS A 83 -11.05 0.30 23.07
C LYS A 83 -10.27 1.61 22.89
N SER A 84 -9.98 2.31 24.00
CA SER A 84 -9.19 3.54 23.98
C SER A 84 -7.77 3.31 23.44
N ALA A 85 -7.09 2.26 23.92
CA ALA A 85 -5.75 1.90 23.45
C ALA A 85 -5.71 1.56 21.95
N ARG A 86 -6.72 0.81 21.44
CA ARG A 86 -6.85 0.50 20.02
C ARG A 86 -7.06 1.77 19.18
N SER A 87 -7.88 2.70 19.65
CA SER A 87 -8.12 3.98 18.98
C SER A 87 -6.83 4.81 18.86
N LYS A 88 -6.09 4.97 19.97
CA LYS A 88 -4.79 5.66 19.98
C LYS A 88 -3.78 5.02 19.03
N ALA A 89 -3.68 3.69 19.03
CA ALA A 89 -2.79 2.96 18.13
C ALA A 89 -3.20 3.12 16.65
N LYS A 90 -4.51 3.20 16.35
CA LYS A 90 -5.00 3.45 14.99
C LYS A 90 -4.62 4.85 14.51
N ALA A 91 -4.80 5.88 15.34
CA ALA A 91 -4.41 7.25 15.02
C ALA A 91 -2.90 7.36 14.74
N ALA A 92 -2.07 6.70 15.56
CA ALA A 92 -0.62 6.64 15.35
C ALA A 92 -0.25 5.95 14.02
N LEU A 93 -0.92 4.84 13.67
CA LEU A 93 -0.72 4.16 12.39
C LEU A 93 -1.13 5.04 11.20
N THR A 94 -2.24 5.78 11.31
CA THR A 94 -2.66 6.74 10.28
C THR A 94 -1.60 7.82 10.07
N LYS A 95 -1.09 8.42 11.15
CA LYS A 95 -0.01 9.42 11.07
C LYS A 95 1.24 8.86 10.42
N ALA A 96 1.67 7.65 10.80
CA ALA A 96 2.85 7.00 10.24
C ALA A 96 2.69 6.67 8.73
N ASN A 97 1.50 6.22 8.32
CA ASN A 97 1.19 5.99 6.90
C ASN A 97 1.24 7.29 6.08
N SER A 98 0.69 8.38 6.62
CA SER A 98 0.74 9.71 5.97
C SER A 98 2.19 10.20 5.81
N SER A 99 3.03 10.07 6.85
CA SER A 99 4.46 10.39 6.76
C SER A 99 5.17 9.53 5.71
N LEU A 100 4.95 8.22 5.69
CA LEU A 100 5.55 7.33 4.69
C LEU A 100 5.12 7.71 3.26
N SER A 101 3.87 8.10 3.06
CA SER A 101 3.38 8.58 1.76
C SER A 101 4.08 9.86 1.32
N LYS A 102 4.23 10.83 2.23
CA LYS A 102 4.99 12.07 1.99
C LYS A 102 6.43 11.78 1.59
N GLU A 103 7.13 10.91 2.34
CA GLU A 103 8.51 10.54 2.02
C GLU A 103 8.63 9.80 0.68
N LYS A 104 7.70 8.88 0.36
CA LYS A 104 7.66 8.22 -0.96
C LYS A 104 7.49 9.24 -2.10
N LYS A 105 6.63 10.26 -1.92
CA LYS A 105 6.49 11.35 -2.88
C LYS A 105 7.77 12.18 -2.98
N ALA A 106 8.43 12.49 -1.88
CA ALA A 106 9.71 13.21 -1.86
C ALA A 106 10.82 12.43 -2.62
N VAL A 107 10.90 11.11 -2.45
CA VAL A 107 11.81 10.24 -3.23
C VAL A 107 11.48 10.28 -4.72
N LYS A 108 10.20 10.15 -5.09
CA LYS A 108 9.77 10.23 -6.49
C LYS A 108 10.12 11.58 -7.10
N ASN A 109 9.88 12.67 -6.38
CA ASN A 109 10.20 14.02 -6.80
C ASN A 109 11.72 14.22 -6.91
N LYS A 110 12.52 13.77 -5.94
CA LYS A 110 13.97 13.88 -6.05
C LYS A 110 14.56 12.99 -7.13
N LYS A 111 14.00 11.81 -7.44
CA LYS A 111 14.40 11.04 -8.62
C LYS A 111 14.09 11.78 -9.91
N LYS A 112 12.90 12.40 -9.99
CA LYS A 112 12.55 13.32 -11.08
C LYS A 112 13.56 14.46 -11.16
N TYR A 113 14.00 15.01 -10.03
CA TYR A 113 14.95 16.13 -9.97
C TYR A 113 16.43 15.72 -9.84
N ALA A 114 16.78 14.43 -9.86
CA ALA A 114 18.17 13.97 -9.83
C ALA A 114 18.87 14.24 -11.14
N ALA A 115 18.06 14.29 -12.19
CA ALA A 115 18.42 14.86 -13.45
C ALA A 115 18.88 16.35 -13.28
N ARG A 116 18.45 17.08 -12.24
CA ARG A 116 18.92 18.45 -12.04
C ARG A 116 20.36 18.57 -11.54
N TYR A 117 21.01 17.51 -11.06
CA TYR A 117 22.33 17.63 -10.41
C TYR A 117 23.39 18.31 -11.30
N PHE A 118 23.48 17.89 -12.56
CA PHE A 118 24.39 18.48 -13.52
C PHE A 118 23.83 19.80 -14.10
N VAL A 119 22.51 19.87 -14.29
CA VAL A 119 21.84 21.08 -14.82
C VAL A 119 21.93 22.27 -13.85
N ASP A 120 21.75 22.06 -12.54
CA ASP A 120 21.75 23.13 -11.52
C ASP A 120 23.17 23.67 -11.27
N SER A 121 24.22 22.85 -11.42
CA SER A 121 25.61 23.34 -11.41
C SER A 121 25.96 24.13 -12.67
N LEU A 122 25.42 23.72 -13.83
CA LEU A 122 25.65 24.37 -15.13
C LEU A 122 24.81 25.65 -15.33
N ILE A 123 23.65 25.78 -14.68
CA ILE A 123 22.76 26.97 -14.80
C ILE A 123 23.09 28.07 -13.78
N LYS A 124 23.77 27.75 -12.66
CA LYS A 124 24.18 28.75 -11.66
C LYS A 124 25.13 29.79 -12.27
N ASP A 125 26.03 29.33 -13.13
CA ASP A 125 26.82 30.19 -14.01
C ASP A 125 25.97 30.47 -15.27
N LYS A 126 25.68 31.73 -15.55
CA LYS A 126 24.64 32.21 -16.49
C LYS A 126 24.89 31.89 -18.00
N LYS A 127 25.33 30.68 -18.39
CA LYS A 127 25.92 30.45 -19.73
C LYS A 127 25.06 29.74 -20.77
N TYR A 128 23.79 29.44 -20.51
CA TYR A 128 22.89 28.88 -21.54
C TYR A 128 21.73 29.82 -21.83
N ARG A 129 21.84 30.64 -22.89
CA ARG A 129 20.67 31.13 -23.63
C ARG A 129 20.62 30.32 -24.93
N PHE A 130 19.43 29.82 -25.23
CA PHE A 130 19.13 29.13 -26.47
C PHE A 130 19.39 30.14 -27.60
N ASP A 131 20.42 29.96 -28.42
CA ASP A 131 20.63 30.86 -29.54
C ASP A 131 19.47 30.69 -30.52
N ALA A 132 18.65 31.73 -30.54
CA ALA A 132 17.48 31.80 -31.36
C ALA A 132 17.85 31.97 -32.84
N GLN A 133 19.08 32.30 -33.25
CA GLN A 133 19.38 32.68 -34.63
C GLN A 133 19.36 31.49 -35.60
N TYR A 134 19.94 30.34 -35.26
CA TYR A 134 19.93 29.14 -36.11
C TYR A 134 18.58 28.38 -36.08
N ASN A 135 17.89 28.41 -34.93
CA ASN A 135 16.58 27.76 -34.74
C ASN A 135 15.36 28.67 -35.06
N ARG A 136 15.57 29.95 -35.39
CA ARG A 136 14.49 30.91 -35.75
C ARG A 136 13.81 30.56 -37.08
N ALA A 137 14.51 29.87 -37.98
CA ALA A 137 14.04 29.55 -39.32
C ALA A 137 13.37 28.16 -39.43
N ARG A 138 13.71 27.21 -38.54
CA ARG A 138 13.18 25.84 -38.62
C ARG A 138 11.77 25.75 -38.08
N LYS A 139 10.93 25.02 -38.81
CA LYS A 139 9.53 24.77 -38.50
C LYS A 139 9.34 23.32 -38.04
N ASP A 140 8.46 23.08 -37.08
CA ASP A 140 7.97 21.75 -36.77
C ASP A 140 7.18 21.17 -37.96
N LYS A 141 6.79 19.90 -37.85
CA LYS A 141 5.94 19.21 -38.85
C LYS A 141 4.64 19.96 -39.18
N ASP A 142 4.20 20.86 -38.30
CA ASP A 142 2.98 21.65 -38.41
C ASP A 142 3.28 23.11 -38.83
N GLY A 143 4.50 23.39 -39.33
CA GLY A 143 4.87 24.69 -39.91
C GLY A 143 5.27 25.78 -38.89
N ASN A 144 5.39 25.46 -37.61
CA ASN A 144 5.65 26.47 -36.58
C ASN A 144 7.12 26.55 -36.18
N LYS A 145 7.62 27.77 -35.92
CA LYS A 145 9.01 27.99 -35.50
C LYS A 145 9.35 27.18 -34.25
N ILE A 146 10.43 26.40 -34.29
CA ILE A 146 10.90 25.59 -33.16
C ILE A 146 11.22 26.50 -31.95
N SER A 147 11.65 27.74 -32.18
CA SER A 147 11.90 28.74 -31.13
C SER A 147 10.69 29.05 -30.24
N LYS A 148 9.44 28.83 -30.70
CA LYS A 148 8.23 28.97 -29.85
C LYS A 148 8.25 28.01 -28.67
N TYR A 149 8.91 26.86 -28.83
CA TYR A 149 9.06 25.87 -27.78
C TYR A 149 10.09 26.30 -26.74
N PHE A 150 10.92 27.31 -26.98
CA PHE A 150 12.04 27.69 -26.10
C PHE A 150 12.07 29.18 -25.71
N GLY A 151 10.98 29.93 -25.94
CA GLY A 151 10.82 31.33 -25.46
C GLY A 151 10.90 31.48 -23.92
N LYS A 152 10.93 32.74 -23.43
CA LYS A 152 11.19 33.30 -22.06
C LYS A 152 11.31 32.38 -20.82
N ASN A 153 10.69 31.20 -20.77
CA ASN A 153 10.75 30.19 -19.71
C ASN A 153 11.61 28.95 -20.09
N SER A 154 12.67 29.10 -20.88
CA SER A 154 13.51 28.00 -21.41
C SER A 154 14.05 27.05 -20.34
N LYS A 155 14.32 27.56 -19.12
CA LYS A 155 14.79 26.77 -17.97
C LYS A 155 13.87 25.61 -17.64
N ASP A 156 12.55 25.81 -17.61
CA ASP A 156 11.60 24.75 -17.22
C ASP A 156 11.49 23.63 -18.26
N LYS A 157 11.74 23.95 -19.54
CA LYS A 157 11.63 23.01 -20.65
C LYS A 157 12.91 22.20 -20.89
N VAL A 158 14.08 22.81 -20.75
CA VAL A 158 15.38 22.09 -20.66
C VAL A 158 15.32 21.05 -19.55
N LEU A 159 14.77 21.48 -18.42
CA LEU A 159 14.60 20.66 -17.24
C LEU A 159 13.55 19.57 -17.44
N LEU A 160 12.48 19.84 -18.18
CA LEU A 160 11.51 18.82 -18.59
C LEU A 160 12.16 17.75 -19.46
N ALA A 161 12.91 18.14 -20.50
CA ALA A 161 13.61 17.22 -21.39
C ALA A 161 14.59 16.32 -20.62
N TYR A 162 15.46 16.93 -19.80
CA TYR A 162 16.43 16.21 -18.98
C TYR A 162 15.76 15.30 -17.94
N ASN A 163 14.65 15.71 -17.30
CA ASN A 163 13.91 14.87 -16.35
C ASN A 163 13.20 13.67 -17.03
N LYS A 164 12.99 13.72 -18.36
CA LYS A 164 12.41 12.63 -19.15
C LYS A 164 13.47 11.66 -19.68
N THR A 165 14.75 11.98 -19.54
CA THR A 165 15.87 11.10 -19.89
C THR A 165 16.00 9.94 -18.90
N ASN A 166 16.10 8.72 -19.43
CA ASN A 166 16.37 7.53 -18.65
C ASN A 166 17.88 7.38 -18.40
N PHE A 167 18.39 8.00 -17.33
CA PHE A 167 19.82 8.00 -17.00
C PHE A 167 20.42 6.62 -16.75
N SER A 168 19.64 5.68 -16.19
CA SER A 168 20.13 4.31 -15.99
C SER A 168 20.41 3.62 -17.32
N ASN A 169 19.51 3.76 -18.30
CA ASN A 169 19.73 3.22 -19.64
C ASN A 169 20.81 4.01 -20.39
N THR A 170 20.86 5.34 -20.20
CA THR A 170 21.85 6.23 -20.80
C THR A 170 23.27 5.83 -20.38
N ILE A 171 23.53 5.65 -19.07
CA ILE A 171 24.83 5.19 -18.55
C ILE A 171 25.19 3.80 -19.12
N ARG A 172 24.20 2.90 -19.21
CA ARG A 172 24.39 1.57 -19.84
C ARG A 172 24.83 1.69 -21.30
N MET A 173 24.21 2.59 -22.07
CA MET A 173 24.53 2.84 -23.47
C MET A 173 25.90 3.50 -23.65
N LEU A 174 26.26 4.46 -22.79
CA LEU A 174 27.60 5.06 -22.78
C LEU A 174 28.71 4.01 -22.56
N LYS A 175 28.51 3.09 -21.59
CA LYS A 175 29.42 1.97 -21.38
C LYS A 175 29.49 1.04 -22.60
N LYS A 176 28.34 0.74 -23.21
CA LYS A 176 28.28 -0.08 -24.42
C LYS A 176 29.07 0.57 -25.56
N CYS A 177 28.88 1.87 -25.80
CA CYS A 177 29.63 2.64 -26.79
C CYS A 177 31.15 2.49 -26.59
N ASN A 178 31.64 2.70 -25.36
CA ASN A 178 33.06 2.58 -25.05
C ASN A 178 33.60 1.15 -25.22
N ASN A 179 32.78 0.12 -24.98
CA ASN A 179 33.16 -1.27 -25.28
C ASN A 179 33.26 -1.54 -26.79
N LEU A 180 32.34 -0.97 -27.60
CA LEU A 180 32.40 -1.07 -29.06
C LEU A 180 33.58 -0.29 -29.63
N ARG A 181 33.91 0.87 -29.06
CA ARG A 181 35.11 1.63 -29.40
C ARG A 181 36.38 0.84 -29.12
N LYS A 182 36.44 0.17 -27.97
CA LYS A 182 37.55 -0.73 -27.64
C LYS A 182 37.70 -1.86 -28.66
N SER A 183 36.62 -2.47 -29.14
CA SER A 183 36.70 -3.52 -30.17
C SER A 183 37.11 -2.99 -31.56
N GLU A 184 36.95 -1.69 -31.82
CA GLU A 184 37.48 -1.00 -33.00
C GLU A 184 38.93 -0.50 -32.80
N GLY A 185 39.53 -0.72 -31.64
CA GLY A 185 40.88 -0.24 -31.33
C GLY A 185 40.97 1.28 -31.14
N VAL A 186 39.86 1.94 -30.75
CA VAL A 186 39.82 3.39 -30.50
C VAL A 186 39.54 3.73 -29.03
N LYS A 187 40.03 4.88 -28.58
CA LYS A 187 39.98 5.31 -27.18
C LYS A 187 38.54 5.50 -26.69
N ALA A 188 38.30 5.23 -25.41
CA ALA A 188 37.02 5.49 -24.78
C ALA A 188 36.68 7.00 -24.77
N LEU A 189 35.40 7.33 -24.96
CA LEU A 189 34.88 8.68 -24.85
C LEU A 189 34.67 9.06 -23.38
N LYS A 190 35.02 10.29 -23.04
CA LYS A 190 34.63 10.96 -21.79
C LYS A 190 33.20 11.48 -21.92
N VAL A 191 32.49 11.56 -20.80
CA VAL A 191 31.15 12.16 -20.71
C VAL A 191 31.29 13.61 -20.32
N ASP A 192 30.70 14.49 -21.10
CA ASP A 192 30.56 15.89 -20.73
C ASP A 192 29.13 16.17 -20.23
N PRO A 193 28.97 16.71 -19.01
CA PRO A 193 27.65 17.02 -18.46
C PRO A 193 26.83 18.03 -19.29
N GLU A 194 27.48 19.00 -19.95
CA GLU A 194 26.83 19.98 -20.82
C GLU A 194 26.28 19.28 -22.07
N LEU A 195 27.12 18.47 -22.72
CA LEU A 195 26.74 17.69 -23.89
C LEU A 195 25.63 16.69 -23.58
N MET A 196 25.60 16.10 -22.38
CA MET A 196 24.49 15.26 -21.90
C MET A 196 23.16 16.03 -21.80
N VAL A 197 23.21 17.32 -21.45
CA VAL A 197 22.04 18.20 -21.42
C VAL A 197 21.57 18.49 -22.84
N LEU A 198 22.50 18.85 -23.74
CA LEU A 198 22.20 19.08 -25.16
C LEU A 198 21.58 17.84 -25.79
N SER A 199 22.16 16.67 -25.56
CA SER A 199 21.65 15.37 -25.97
C SER A 199 20.22 15.11 -25.50
N SER A 200 19.93 15.42 -24.24
CA SER A 200 18.58 15.25 -23.67
C SER A 200 17.56 16.18 -24.32
N ILE A 201 17.98 17.39 -24.68
CA ILE A 201 17.14 18.35 -25.40
C ILE A 201 16.90 17.87 -26.83
N SER A 202 17.96 17.46 -27.55
CA SER A 202 17.86 16.95 -28.92
C SER A 202 16.92 15.74 -28.98
N ALA A 203 17.12 14.73 -28.11
CA ALA A 203 16.23 13.58 -28.01
C ALA A 203 14.76 13.95 -27.73
N TYR A 204 14.51 15.00 -26.94
CA TYR A 204 13.15 15.49 -26.68
C TYR A 204 12.54 16.18 -27.91
N ILE A 205 13.29 17.06 -28.58
CA ILE A 205 12.83 17.80 -29.77
C ILE A 205 12.60 16.86 -30.96
N SER A 206 13.58 16.01 -31.27
CA SER A 206 13.53 15.03 -32.36
C SER A 206 12.47 13.94 -32.13
N ARG A 207 11.78 13.96 -31.00
CA ARG A 207 10.54 13.21 -30.79
C ARG A 207 9.31 14.07 -31.02
N SER A 208 9.26 15.23 -30.37
CA SER A 208 8.03 16.00 -30.25
C SER A 208 7.69 16.81 -31.51
N TYR A 209 8.67 17.14 -32.35
CA TYR A 209 8.48 18.19 -33.36
C TYR A 209 9.08 17.91 -34.74
N THR A 210 10.11 17.05 -34.86
CA THR A 210 10.76 16.70 -36.13
C THR A 210 11.16 15.22 -36.15
N THR A 211 11.44 14.65 -37.33
CA THR A 211 12.10 13.33 -37.52
C THR A 211 13.57 13.48 -37.93
N GLY A 212 14.24 14.56 -37.52
CA GLY A 212 15.60 14.88 -37.95
C GLY A 212 16.46 15.53 -36.86
N HIS A 213 17.73 15.74 -37.19
CA HIS A 213 18.76 16.35 -36.35
C HIS A 213 18.34 17.72 -35.80
N ALA A 214 18.35 17.87 -34.47
CA ALA A 214 17.96 19.08 -33.77
C ALA A 214 19.20 19.73 -33.12
N PHE A 215 19.78 20.73 -33.78
CA PHE A 215 21.00 21.38 -33.32
C PHE A 215 20.73 22.36 -32.17
N VAL A 216 21.50 22.23 -31.08
CA VAL A 216 21.47 23.14 -29.93
C VAL A 216 22.84 23.83 -29.82
N THR A 217 22.87 25.16 -29.86
CA THR A 217 24.09 25.99 -29.75
C THR A 217 24.08 26.82 -28.46
N ASP A 218 25.26 27.28 -28.01
CA ASP A 218 25.39 28.24 -26.90
C ASP A 218 25.42 29.71 -27.37
N ASN A 219 25.64 30.63 -26.41
CA ASN A 219 25.65 32.08 -26.61
C ASN A 219 26.70 32.61 -27.60
N ASN A 220 27.69 31.80 -27.99
CA ASN A 220 28.77 32.20 -28.89
C ASN A 220 28.63 31.57 -30.29
N ALA A 221 27.47 30.97 -30.60
CA ALA A 221 27.19 30.27 -31.85
C ALA A 221 28.14 29.10 -32.16
N SER A 222 28.92 28.63 -31.18
CA SER A 222 29.83 27.51 -31.34
C SER A 222 29.04 26.20 -31.35
N MET A 223 29.21 25.40 -32.40
CA MET A 223 28.67 24.05 -32.47
C MET A 223 29.46 23.16 -31.50
N PHE A 224 28.84 22.72 -30.40
CA PHE A 224 29.47 21.74 -29.48
C PHE A 224 29.55 20.33 -30.07
N VAL A 225 28.74 20.08 -31.09
CA VAL A 225 28.51 18.75 -31.66
C VAL A 225 29.16 18.68 -33.03
N VAL A 226 30.18 17.82 -33.15
CA VAL A 226 30.89 17.55 -34.42
C VAL A 226 30.36 16.28 -35.10
N GLY A 227 29.56 15.48 -34.39
CA GLY A 227 28.83 14.34 -34.92
C GLY A 227 27.61 14.02 -34.05
N GLU A 228 26.52 13.56 -34.66
CA GLU A 228 25.27 13.18 -33.96
C GLU A 228 24.75 11.84 -34.51
N ASN A 229 24.29 10.97 -33.61
CA ASN A 229 23.55 9.77 -33.94
C ASN A 229 22.12 9.85 -33.36
N LEU A 230 21.11 9.48 -34.17
CA LEU A 230 19.70 9.45 -33.77
C LEU A 230 19.05 8.10 -34.08
N ALA A 231 18.19 7.63 -33.18
CA ALA A 231 17.41 6.40 -33.36
C ALA A 231 16.06 6.49 -32.66
N TRP A 232 15.03 5.94 -33.31
CA TRP A 232 13.65 5.90 -32.81
C TRP A 232 13.19 4.46 -32.62
N GLY A 233 12.58 4.15 -31.47
CA GLY A 233 11.96 2.86 -31.19
C GLY A 233 12.92 1.76 -30.69
N TYR A 234 14.24 1.98 -30.76
CA TYR A 234 15.23 1.01 -30.31
C TYR A 234 15.43 1.05 -28.79
N SER A 235 15.30 -0.11 -28.13
CA SER A 235 15.74 -0.29 -26.74
C SER A 235 17.27 -0.31 -26.59
N ASP A 236 17.96 -0.62 -27.70
CA ASP A 236 19.40 -0.66 -27.88
C ASP A 236 19.74 -0.09 -29.26
N PRO A 237 20.09 1.21 -29.37
CA PRO A 237 20.28 1.88 -30.65
C PRO A 237 21.53 1.40 -31.39
N PHE A 238 22.50 0.76 -30.72
CA PHE A 238 23.71 0.24 -31.34
C PHE A 238 23.47 -0.97 -32.26
N LYS A 239 22.30 -1.61 -32.18
CA LYS A 239 21.91 -2.63 -33.18
C LYS A 239 21.84 -2.03 -34.58
N GLY A 240 21.17 -0.88 -34.72
CA GLY A 240 21.16 -0.12 -35.97
C GLY A 240 22.49 0.58 -36.21
N TRP A 241 22.90 1.45 -35.28
CA TRP A 241 24.05 2.33 -35.47
C TRP A 241 25.39 1.62 -35.66
N TYR A 242 25.57 0.42 -35.11
CA TYR A 242 26.84 -0.29 -35.17
C TYR A 242 26.71 -1.64 -35.87
N ASP A 243 25.85 -2.54 -35.40
CA ASP A 243 25.83 -3.92 -35.91
C ASP A 243 25.35 -3.98 -37.38
N GLU A 244 24.20 -3.36 -37.66
CA GLU A 244 23.60 -3.33 -39.00
C GLU A 244 24.43 -2.49 -39.98
N GLU A 245 24.84 -1.28 -39.59
CA GLU A 245 25.64 -0.41 -40.45
C GLU A 245 27.05 -0.97 -40.73
N LYS A 246 27.73 -1.54 -39.73
CA LYS A 246 29.03 -2.19 -39.97
C LYS A 246 28.90 -3.37 -40.92
N LYS A 247 27.82 -4.16 -40.80
CA LYS A 247 27.53 -5.26 -41.71
C LYS A 247 27.24 -4.76 -43.14
N ALA A 248 26.41 -3.72 -43.26
CA ALA A 248 26.09 -3.10 -44.55
C ALA A 248 27.33 -2.52 -45.22
N TYR A 249 28.17 -1.79 -44.48
CA TYR A 249 29.43 -1.24 -44.97
C TYR A 249 30.40 -2.33 -45.42
N LYS A 250 30.53 -3.43 -44.67
CA LYS A 250 31.39 -4.56 -45.09
C LYS A 250 30.98 -5.12 -46.45
N LYS A 251 29.67 -5.16 -46.74
CA LYS A 251 29.11 -5.69 -47.99
C LYS A 251 29.21 -4.69 -49.14
N ASN A 252 28.77 -3.45 -48.91
CA ASN A 252 28.51 -2.49 -49.98
C ASN A 252 29.58 -1.40 -50.09
N LYS A 253 30.48 -1.27 -49.11
CA LYS A 253 31.50 -0.22 -48.99
C LYS A 253 30.96 1.22 -49.01
N ASP A 254 29.64 1.40 -48.88
CA ASP A 254 28.99 2.69 -48.81
C ASP A 254 29.15 3.31 -47.42
N ARG A 255 29.98 4.36 -47.35
CA ARG A 255 30.24 5.11 -46.11
C ARG A 255 29.07 6.01 -45.71
N TYR A 256 28.28 6.50 -46.67
CA TYR A 256 27.15 7.39 -46.39
C TYR A 256 26.01 6.65 -45.70
N ALA A 257 25.78 5.39 -46.07
CA ALA A 257 24.82 4.51 -45.42
C ALA A 257 25.28 3.96 -44.05
N ALA A 258 26.51 4.28 -43.60
CA ALA A 258 27.10 3.77 -42.36
C ALA A 258 27.60 4.89 -41.42
N GLY A 259 27.00 6.09 -41.53
CA GLY A 259 27.45 7.28 -40.81
C GLY A 259 27.49 7.10 -39.29
N HIS A 260 26.52 6.41 -38.70
CA HIS A 260 26.48 6.20 -37.26
C HIS A 260 27.63 5.28 -36.79
N TYR A 261 27.94 4.24 -37.56
CA TYR A 261 29.06 3.35 -37.30
C TYR A 261 30.38 4.11 -37.33
N PHE A 262 30.56 4.99 -38.32
CA PHE A 262 31.76 5.82 -38.44
C PHE A 262 31.90 6.83 -37.30
N ASN A 263 30.81 7.46 -36.85
CA ASN A 263 30.84 8.32 -35.66
C ASN A 263 31.32 7.56 -34.42
N ILE A 264 30.83 6.32 -34.22
CA ILE A 264 31.21 5.51 -33.07
C ILE A 264 32.70 5.20 -33.08
N LYS A 265 33.30 4.91 -34.25
CA LYS A 265 34.72 4.54 -34.36
C LYS A 265 35.67 5.70 -34.68
N GLU A 266 35.17 6.93 -34.75
CA GLU A 266 36.00 8.09 -35.07
C GLU A 266 37.02 8.33 -33.96
N LYS A 267 38.30 8.43 -34.36
CA LYS A 267 39.45 8.51 -33.45
C LYS A 267 39.60 9.91 -32.86
N SER A 268 39.19 10.95 -33.61
CA SER A 268 39.29 12.34 -33.16
C SER A 268 38.27 12.66 -32.06
N TYR A 269 37.13 11.97 -32.02
CA TYR A 269 36.14 12.16 -30.96
C TYR A 269 36.67 11.64 -29.61
N THR A 270 36.66 12.52 -28.60
CA THR A 270 37.14 12.25 -27.25
C THR A 270 36.06 12.45 -26.19
N VAL A 271 34.99 13.19 -26.52
CA VAL A 271 33.92 13.58 -25.61
C VAL A 271 32.56 13.22 -26.21
N THR A 272 31.59 12.86 -25.36
CA THR A 272 30.23 12.51 -25.78
C THR A 272 29.16 12.95 -24.78
N GLY A 273 27.98 13.25 -25.32
CA GLY A 273 26.70 13.32 -24.62
C GLY A 273 25.80 12.22 -25.16
N PHE A 274 24.93 11.70 -24.32
CA PHE A 274 23.97 10.67 -24.71
C PHE A 274 22.67 10.88 -23.96
N ALA A 275 21.53 10.69 -24.63
CA ALA A 275 20.25 10.66 -23.96
C ALA A 275 19.32 9.62 -24.56
N MET A 276 18.60 8.93 -23.67
CA MET A 276 17.44 8.12 -24.04
C MET A 276 16.19 8.77 -23.45
N ALA A 277 15.40 9.45 -24.27
CA ALA A 277 14.20 10.16 -23.84
C ALA A 277 12.93 9.42 -24.26
N ASN A 278 11.94 9.38 -23.36
CA ASN A 278 10.56 9.01 -23.68
C ASN A 278 9.60 10.06 -23.11
N PRO A 279 9.44 11.20 -23.80
CA PRO A 279 8.76 12.37 -23.23
C PRO A 279 7.26 12.17 -22.99
N ASP A 280 6.62 11.31 -23.77
CA ASP A 280 5.17 11.16 -23.90
C ASP A 280 4.70 9.68 -23.82
N ASN A 281 5.47 8.80 -23.16
CA ASN A 281 5.20 7.36 -23.02
C ASN A 281 4.99 6.63 -24.36
N SER A 282 5.66 7.11 -25.41
CA SER A 282 5.57 6.61 -26.77
C SER A 282 6.84 5.84 -27.16
N TRP A 283 7.35 6.03 -28.38
CA TRP A 283 8.63 5.49 -28.82
C TRP A 283 9.80 6.14 -28.10
N LEU A 284 10.78 5.30 -27.75
CA LEU A 284 12.04 5.73 -27.15
C LEU A 284 12.90 6.40 -28.22
N VAL A 285 13.41 7.59 -27.94
CA VAL A 285 14.38 8.27 -28.80
C VAL A 285 15.74 8.23 -28.14
N SER A 286 16.73 7.74 -28.88
CA SER A 286 18.13 7.75 -28.47
C SER A 286 18.86 8.79 -29.29
N GLU A 287 19.63 9.62 -28.60
CA GLU A 287 20.53 10.58 -29.20
C GLU A 287 21.92 10.39 -28.59
N GLN A 288 22.95 10.49 -29.45
CA GLN A 288 24.33 10.58 -29.02
C GLN A 288 25.04 11.70 -29.78
N SER A 289 25.59 12.66 -29.05
CA SER A 289 26.43 13.74 -29.55
C SER A 289 27.91 13.44 -29.29
N PHE A 290 28.77 13.86 -30.21
CA PHE A 290 30.23 13.71 -30.13
C PHE A 290 30.92 15.07 -30.21
N SER A 291 32.06 15.22 -29.54
CA SER A 291 32.90 16.42 -29.50
C SER A 291 34.40 16.09 -29.38
N PHE A 292 35.24 17.08 -29.67
CA PHE A 292 36.69 17.04 -29.44
C PHE A 292 37.04 17.51 -28.01
N ASP A 293 38.27 17.27 -27.53
CA ASP A 293 38.67 17.55 -26.11
C ASP A 293 39.03 19.04 -25.92
N ASP A 294 39.33 19.73 -27.02
CA ASP A 294 39.97 21.04 -27.15
C ASP A 294 38.99 22.20 -27.31
N GLU A 295 37.75 21.96 -27.76
CA GLU A 295 36.80 23.05 -28.06
C GLU A 295 35.63 23.23 -27.07
N GLY A 296 35.42 22.35 -26.07
CA GLY A 296 34.17 22.45 -25.29
C GLY A 296 34.05 21.82 -23.91
N SER A 297 34.99 21.01 -23.40
CA SER A 297 34.69 20.17 -22.23
C SER A 297 35.65 20.35 -21.05
N LYS A 298 35.54 21.49 -20.34
CA LYS A 298 36.26 21.70 -19.08
C LYS A 298 35.83 20.74 -17.95
N ASN A 299 34.68 20.09 -18.12
CA ASN A 299 34.03 19.24 -17.13
C ASN A 299 33.90 17.76 -17.56
N ALA A 300 34.57 17.34 -18.63
CA ALA A 300 34.56 15.95 -19.08
C ALA A 300 35.07 15.01 -17.98
N MET A 301 34.38 13.88 -17.80
CA MET A 301 34.75 12.84 -16.85
C MET A 301 34.59 11.46 -17.45
N SER A 302 35.16 10.43 -16.83
CA SER A 302 34.91 9.06 -17.27
C SER A 302 33.43 8.70 -17.08
N VAL A 303 32.91 7.76 -17.90
CA VAL A 303 31.54 7.21 -17.72
C VAL A 303 31.35 6.65 -16.30
N GLY A 304 32.41 6.08 -15.72
CA GLY A 304 32.39 5.55 -14.36
C GLY A 304 32.25 6.64 -13.29
N ASP A 305 32.95 7.76 -13.44
CA ASP A 305 32.86 8.86 -12.48
C ASP A 305 31.52 9.61 -12.60
N PHE A 306 31.00 9.75 -13.82
CA PHE A 306 29.64 10.23 -14.05
C PHE A 306 28.59 9.35 -13.33
N GLU A 307 28.70 8.02 -13.45
CA GLU A 307 27.82 7.08 -12.76
C GLU A 307 27.96 7.15 -11.24
N LYS A 308 29.18 7.30 -10.70
CA LYS A 308 29.40 7.50 -9.26
C LYS A 308 28.74 8.77 -8.77
N ALA A 309 28.90 9.89 -9.48
CA ALA A 309 28.29 11.17 -9.14
C ALA A 309 26.75 11.08 -9.15
N TYR A 310 26.18 10.49 -10.21
CA TYR A 310 24.74 10.22 -10.32
C TYR A 310 24.21 9.37 -9.15
N ASN A 311 24.90 8.28 -8.83
CA ASN A 311 24.51 7.37 -7.74
C ASN A 311 24.67 8.02 -6.35
N LYS A 312 25.71 8.82 -6.14
CA LYS A 312 25.90 9.59 -4.90
C LYS A 312 24.75 10.56 -4.68
N TYR A 313 24.32 11.27 -5.73
CA TYR A 313 23.15 12.15 -5.67
C TYR A 313 21.87 11.38 -5.30
N LEU A 314 21.60 10.25 -5.97
CA LEU A 314 20.43 9.40 -5.68
C LEU A 314 20.39 8.92 -4.23
N LYS A 315 21.56 8.69 -3.62
CA LYS A 315 21.69 8.22 -2.23
C LYS A 315 21.57 9.33 -1.19
N SER A 316 21.83 10.59 -1.56
CA SER A 316 21.87 11.73 -0.61
C SER A 316 20.49 12.07 0.01
N GLY A 317 20.45 12.25 1.34
CA GLY A 317 19.36 12.89 2.13
C GLY A 317 18.01 12.16 2.26
N ILE A 318 17.44 11.65 1.17
CA ILE A 318 16.04 11.21 1.14
C ILE A 318 15.85 9.73 1.50
N ASN A 319 16.84 8.87 1.25
CA ASN A 319 16.76 7.47 1.65
C ASN A 319 16.76 7.30 3.18
N SER A 320 17.41 8.19 3.92
CA SER A 320 17.43 8.16 5.39
C SER A 320 16.04 8.45 5.97
N GLN A 321 15.37 9.50 5.50
CA GLN A 321 14.02 9.87 5.97
C GLN A 321 12.97 8.82 5.56
N LEU A 322 13.05 8.30 4.33
CA LEU A 322 12.19 7.19 3.89
C LEU A 322 12.36 5.96 4.79
N ASN A 323 13.60 5.59 5.14
CA ASN A 323 13.87 4.43 5.99
C ASN A 323 13.36 4.64 7.42
N LYS A 324 13.51 5.85 7.98
CA LYS A 324 12.91 6.21 9.27
C LYS A 324 11.39 6.10 9.24
N ALA A 325 10.74 6.62 8.19
CA ALA A 325 9.30 6.54 8.02
C ALA A 325 8.79 5.10 7.85
N LYS A 326 9.52 4.24 7.11
CA LYS A 326 9.21 2.80 6.99
C LYS A 326 9.27 2.10 8.35
N LYS A 327 10.34 2.33 9.13
CA LYS A 327 10.49 1.76 10.48
C LYS A 327 9.36 2.22 11.40
N ALA A 328 9.04 3.51 11.40
CA ALA A 328 7.95 4.06 12.20
C ALA A 328 6.58 3.44 11.83
N GLN A 329 6.31 3.28 10.54
CA GLN A 329 5.08 2.65 10.04
C GLN A 329 4.98 1.17 10.44
N ALA A 330 6.09 0.42 10.36
CA ALA A 330 6.14 -0.97 10.79
C ALA A 330 5.86 -1.11 12.31
N SER A 331 6.50 -0.28 13.13
CA SER A 331 6.28 -0.24 14.58
C SER A 331 4.84 0.11 14.93
N ALA A 332 4.25 1.13 14.30
CA ALA A 332 2.87 1.54 14.52
C ALA A 332 1.87 0.44 14.09
N SER A 333 2.15 -0.27 12.99
CA SER A 333 1.35 -1.41 12.53
C SER A 333 1.35 -2.56 13.53
N LYS A 334 2.54 -2.92 14.06
CA LYS A 334 2.68 -3.94 15.11
C LYS A 334 1.91 -3.55 16.39
N ALA A 335 2.02 -2.28 16.80
CA ALA A 335 1.28 -1.76 17.96
C ALA A 335 -0.24 -1.83 17.76
N TYR A 336 -0.74 -1.45 16.58
CA TYR A 336 -2.17 -1.53 16.25
C TYR A 336 -2.69 -2.98 16.24
N LYS A 337 -1.92 -3.93 15.67
CA LYS A 337 -2.27 -5.36 15.70
C LYS A 337 -2.38 -5.88 17.14
N LYS A 338 -1.39 -5.56 17.99
CA LYS A 338 -1.39 -5.93 19.41
C LYS A 338 -2.59 -5.34 20.15
N ALA A 339 -2.88 -4.06 19.95
CA ALA A 339 -4.01 -3.40 20.58
C ALA A 339 -5.36 -3.96 20.10
N SER A 340 -5.48 -4.30 18.82
CA SER A 340 -6.70 -4.91 18.26
C SER A 340 -6.97 -6.31 18.81
N SER A 341 -5.93 -7.14 18.99
CA SER A 341 -6.06 -8.46 19.64
C SER A 341 -6.54 -8.33 21.09
N LYS A 342 -5.97 -7.41 21.87
CA LYS A 342 -6.43 -7.13 23.24
C LYS A 342 -7.87 -6.64 23.29
N TYR A 343 -8.26 -5.75 22.37
CA TYR A 343 -9.64 -5.28 22.24
C TYR A 343 -10.60 -6.43 21.95
N ASN A 344 -10.30 -7.31 20.99
CA ASN A 344 -11.15 -8.46 20.67
C ASN A 344 -11.28 -9.40 21.87
N SER A 345 -10.16 -9.71 22.54
CA SER A 345 -10.17 -10.55 23.74
C SER A 345 -11.02 -9.95 24.87
N ALA A 346 -10.90 -8.65 25.12
CA ALA A 346 -11.68 -7.97 26.15
C ALA A 346 -13.17 -7.89 25.78
N ARG A 347 -13.50 -7.69 24.50
CA ARG A 347 -14.87 -7.73 23.99
C ARG A 347 -15.48 -9.12 24.18
N ASP A 348 -14.75 -10.18 23.84
CA ASP A 348 -15.23 -11.54 23.97
C ASP A 348 -15.43 -11.92 25.45
N ALA A 349 -14.53 -11.49 26.34
CA ALA A 349 -14.70 -11.65 27.78
C ALA A 349 -15.92 -10.91 28.34
N LEU A 350 -16.25 -9.73 27.79
CA LEU A 350 -17.46 -8.98 28.17
C LEU A 350 -18.74 -9.70 27.73
N LEU A 351 -18.73 -10.30 26.53
CA LEU A 351 -19.90 -10.94 25.92
C LEU A 351 -20.11 -12.39 26.36
N LYS A 352 -19.06 -13.11 26.79
CA LYS A 352 -19.16 -14.53 27.15
C LYS A 352 -19.65 -14.72 28.59
N LEU A 353 -20.73 -15.51 28.74
CA LEU A 353 -21.19 -16.05 30.02
C LEU A 353 -20.88 -17.55 30.10
N SER A 354 -20.35 -18.02 31.24
CA SER A 354 -20.05 -19.44 31.46
C SER A 354 -21.32 -20.30 31.48
N GLN A 355 -21.21 -21.57 31.12
CA GLN A 355 -22.34 -22.51 31.18
C GLN A 355 -22.60 -22.93 32.63
N PRO A 356 -23.85 -22.87 33.13
CA PRO A 356 -24.18 -23.38 34.46
C PRO A 356 -24.14 -24.92 34.47
N LYS A 357 -23.56 -25.52 35.51
CA LYS A 357 -23.67 -26.95 35.80
C LYS A 357 -24.85 -27.17 36.73
N LEU A 358 -25.89 -27.84 36.24
CA LEU A 358 -27.14 -28.09 36.97
C LEU A 358 -27.04 -29.36 37.83
N SER A 359 -27.52 -29.26 39.06
CA SER A 359 -27.74 -30.36 40.01
C SER A 359 -29.09 -30.18 40.71
N GLY A 360 -29.52 -31.17 41.50
CA GLY A 360 -30.76 -31.08 42.24
C GLY A 360 -31.13 -32.34 43.04
N LYS A 361 -32.18 -32.22 43.85
CA LYS A 361 -32.72 -33.29 44.69
C LYS A 361 -34.24 -33.28 44.59
N ALA A 362 -34.83 -34.46 44.34
CA ALA A 362 -36.28 -34.65 44.39
C ALA A 362 -36.78 -34.79 45.83
N GLY A 363 -37.95 -34.20 46.11
CA GLY A 363 -38.66 -34.27 47.39
C GLY A 363 -40.15 -34.54 47.17
N LYS A 364 -40.95 -34.51 48.25
CA LYS A 364 -42.40 -34.74 48.19
C LYS A 364 -43.05 -33.69 47.30
N LYS A 365 -43.63 -34.13 46.17
CA LYS A 365 -44.27 -33.25 45.17
C LYS A 365 -43.40 -32.05 44.74
N SER A 366 -42.07 -32.17 44.78
CA SER A 366 -41.14 -31.06 44.50
C SER A 366 -39.75 -31.51 44.00
N VAL A 367 -39.02 -30.58 43.37
CA VAL A 367 -37.60 -30.74 42.99
C VAL A 367 -36.85 -29.46 43.36
N THR A 368 -35.80 -29.58 44.17
CA THR A 368 -34.87 -28.48 44.44
C THR A 368 -33.73 -28.54 43.44
N LEU A 369 -33.58 -27.47 42.65
CA LEU A 369 -32.53 -27.29 41.65
C LEU A 369 -31.45 -26.34 42.19
N THR A 370 -30.19 -26.68 41.96
CA THR A 370 -29.03 -25.83 42.24
C THR A 370 -28.10 -25.85 41.03
N TRP A 371 -27.33 -24.78 40.80
CA TRP A 371 -26.36 -24.77 39.71
C TRP A 371 -25.12 -23.96 40.03
N THR A 372 -24.03 -24.25 39.32
CA THR A 372 -22.82 -23.41 39.43
C THR A 372 -23.12 -22.00 38.95
N LYS A 373 -22.69 -21.01 39.74
CA LYS A 373 -22.86 -19.59 39.41
C LYS A 373 -22.20 -19.27 38.07
N VAL A 374 -22.96 -18.59 37.21
CA VAL A 374 -22.47 -18.09 35.93
C VAL A 374 -21.84 -16.73 36.17
N THR A 375 -20.54 -16.61 35.89
CA THR A 375 -19.81 -15.36 36.11
C THR A 375 -20.44 -14.25 35.26
N GLY A 376 -20.95 -13.21 35.93
CA GLY A 376 -21.56 -12.05 35.28
C GLY A 376 -23.03 -12.18 34.89
N ALA A 377 -23.71 -13.29 35.19
CA ALA A 377 -25.16 -13.39 35.06
C ALA A 377 -25.84 -12.77 36.29
N THR A 378 -26.85 -11.92 36.06
CA THR A 378 -27.67 -11.33 37.13
C THR A 378 -28.97 -12.08 37.36
N ASN A 379 -29.37 -12.91 36.39
CA ASN A 379 -30.60 -13.68 36.40
C ASN A 379 -30.39 -15.06 35.77
N TYR A 380 -31.28 -16.01 36.07
CA TYR A 380 -31.30 -17.35 35.52
C TYR A 380 -32.69 -17.70 35.03
N ASN A 381 -32.79 -18.19 33.79
CA ASN A 381 -34.02 -18.76 33.26
C ASN A 381 -34.02 -20.27 33.48
N ILE A 382 -35.06 -20.78 34.13
CA ILE A 382 -35.26 -22.21 34.42
C ILE A 382 -36.29 -22.75 33.46
N TYR A 383 -35.97 -23.87 32.81
CA TYR A 383 -36.83 -24.54 31.87
C TYR A 383 -37.14 -25.97 32.32
N ARG A 384 -38.36 -26.43 32.06
CA ARG A 384 -38.83 -27.78 32.36
C ARG A 384 -39.51 -28.43 31.15
N ALA A 385 -39.31 -29.72 30.96
CA ALA A 385 -40.05 -30.58 30.03
C ALA A 385 -40.52 -31.87 30.71
N ALA A 386 -41.50 -32.54 30.09
CA ALA A 386 -42.00 -33.86 30.53
C ALA A 386 -41.21 -35.05 29.95
N SER A 387 -40.38 -34.81 28.92
CA SER A 387 -39.49 -35.80 28.30
C SER A 387 -38.15 -35.16 27.93
N GLN A 388 -37.12 -35.99 27.69
CA GLN A 388 -35.75 -35.53 27.42
C GLN A 388 -35.63 -34.69 26.15
N LYS A 389 -36.34 -35.09 25.09
CA LYS A 389 -36.38 -34.38 23.79
C LYS A 389 -37.65 -33.52 23.62
N GLY A 390 -38.44 -33.34 24.67
CA GLY A 390 -39.73 -32.65 24.60
C GLY A 390 -39.62 -31.12 24.58
N LYS A 391 -40.76 -30.45 24.42
CA LYS A 391 -40.85 -28.97 24.45
C LYS A 391 -40.58 -28.45 25.86
N TYR A 392 -39.46 -27.73 26.02
CA TYR A 392 -39.09 -27.08 27.27
C TYR A 392 -39.83 -25.75 27.43
N LYS A 393 -40.59 -25.60 28.52
CA LYS A 393 -41.23 -24.33 28.90
C LYS A 393 -40.41 -23.62 29.97
N LYS A 394 -40.25 -22.30 29.87
CA LYS A 394 -39.66 -21.48 30.94
C LYS A 394 -40.64 -21.46 32.11
N ILE A 395 -40.21 -21.92 33.27
CA ILE A 395 -41.05 -22.02 34.47
C ILE A 395 -40.73 -20.96 35.52
N ALA A 396 -39.54 -20.37 35.45
CA ALA A 396 -39.13 -19.31 36.36
C ALA A 396 -37.98 -18.47 35.80
N THR A 397 -37.87 -17.26 36.30
CA THR A 397 -36.65 -16.45 36.27
C THR A 397 -36.28 -16.12 37.71
N VAL A 398 -35.04 -16.41 38.12
CA VAL A 398 -34.56 -16.14 39.49
C VAL A 398 -33.20 -15.47 39.48
N LYS A 399 -32.86 -14.76 40.57
CA LYS A 399 -31.54 -14.13 40.74
C LYS A 399 -30.54 -15.05 41.44
N SER A 400 -31.00 -15.92 42.35
CA SER A 400 -30.15 -16.86 43.09
C SER A 400 -29.85 -18.12 42.27
N ALA A 401 -28.74 -18.81 42.58
CA ALA A 401 -28.36 -20.06 41.92
C ALA A 401 -29.12 -21.30 42.47
N LYS A 402 -30.37 -21.12 42.90
CA LYS A 402 -31.23 -22.13 43.53
C LYS A 402 -32.69 -21.86 43.18
N TYR A 403 -33.45 -22.90 42.88
CA TYR A 403 -34.89 -22.81 42.65
C TYR A 403 -35.61 -24.08 43.12
N VAL A 404 -36.73 -23.95 43.82
CA VAL A 404 -37.55 -25.08 44.26
C VAL A 404 -38.81 -25.14 43.42
N ASN A 405 -38.93 -26.17 42.58
CA ASN A 405 -40.11 -26.42 41.79
C ASN A 405 -41.11 -27.25 42.60
N LYS A 406 -42.26 -26.67 42.96
CA LYS A 406 -43.29 -27.30 43.79
C LYS A 406 -44.49 -27.76 42.95
N LYS A 407 -45.48 -28.40 43.60
CA LYS A 407 -46.75 -28.84 42.99
C LYS A 407 -46.54 -29.81 41.82
N LEU A 408 -45.58 -30.73 41.95
CA LEU A 408 -45.29 -31.78 40.97
C LEU A 408 -46.06 -33.07 41.30
N ARG A 409 -46.34 -33.88 40.27
CA ARG A 409 -46.97 -35.20 40.45
C ARG A 409 -45.92 -36.21 40.94
N SER A 410 -46.21 -36.92 42.04
CA SER A 410 -45.36 -38.00 42.57
C SER A 410 -45.18 -39.13 41.55
N GLY A 411 -44.02 -39.79 41.56
CA GLY A 411 -43.67 -40.83 40.60
C GLY A 411 -43.29 -40.33 39.20
N LYS A 412 -43.65 -39.09 38.82
CA LYS A 412 -43.35 -38.54 37.49
C LYS A 412 -41.91 -38.02 37.39
N LYS A 413 -41.26 -38.30 36.27
CA LYS A 413 -39.93 -37.78 35.90
C LYS A 413 -40.07 -36.44 35.17
N TYR A 414 -39.30 -35.45 35.57
CA TYR A 414 -39.24 -34.13 34.92
C TYR A 414 -37.80 -33.80 34.51
N PHE A 415 -37.66 -33.10 33.39
CA PHE A 415 -36.37 -32.75 32.80
C PHE A 415 -36.15 -31.24 32.89
N TYR A 416 -34.95 -30.82 33.25
CA TYR A 416 -34.61 -29.43 33.54
C TYR A 416 -33.35 -28.99 32.83
N LYS A 417 -33.33 -27.73 32.40
CA LYS A 417 -32.13 -27.01 31.98
C LYS A 417 -32.21 -25.56 32.44
N VAL A 418 -31.06 -24.97 32.72
CA VAL A 418 -30.94 -23.60 33.23
C VAL A 418 -29.98 -22.81 32.35
N ARG A 419 -30.20 -21.52 32.14
CA ARG A 419 -29.19 -20.63 31.58
C ARG A 419 -29.12 -19.33 32.36
N GLY A 420 -27.92 -18.81 32.56
CA GLY A 420 -27.71 -17.48 33.10
C GLY A 420 -27.92 -16.42 32.02
N TYR A 421 -28.31 -15.22 32.42
CA TYR A 421 -28.31 -14.07 31.55
C TYR A 421 -28.05 -12.77 32.32
N ARG A 422 -27.60 -11.77 31.59
CA ARG A 422 -27.57 -10.37 32.05
C ARG A 422 -28.14 -9.47 30.98
N LYS A 423 -28.67 -8.34 31.40
CA LYS A 423 -29.07 -7.27 30.50
C LYS A 423 -27.90 -6.29 30.34
N VAL A 424 -27.48 -6.03 29.11
CA VAL A 424 -26.47 -5.03 28.76
C VAL A 424 -27.13 -4.04 27.81
N SER A 425 -27.33 -2.80 28.25
CA SER A 425 -28.20 -1.81 27.58
C SER A 425 -29.60 -2.43 27.36
N ARG A 426 -30.09 -2.51 26.12
CA ARG A 426 -31.41 -3.08 25.77
C ARG A 426 -31.38 -4.56 25.38
N LYS A 427 -30.22 -5.23 25.37
CA LYS A 427 -30.08 -6.63 24.92
C LYS A 427 -29.76 -7.59 26.07
N ASN A 428 -30.34 -8.78 26.03
CA ASN A 428 -30.01 -9.86 26.95
C ASN A 428 -28.86 -10.69 26.38
N ILE A 429 -27.78 -10.80 27.14
CA ILE A 429 -26.67 -11.72 26.87
C ILE A 429 -26.94 -12.99 27.66
N TYR A 430 -26.99 -14.13 26.96
CA TYR A 430 -27.30 -15.43 27.55
C TYR A 430 -26.06 -16.32 27.60
N SER A 431 -25.95 -17.13 28.65
CA SER A 431 -25.04 -18.28 28.64
C SER A 431 -25.58 -19.38 27.73
N LYS A 432 -24.74 -20.37 27.44
CA LYS A 432 -25.21 -21.69 27.02
C LYS A 432 -26.16 -22.26 28.08
N TYR A 433 -27.10 -23.11 27.66
CA TYR A 433 -27.91 -23.90 28.59
C TYR A 433 -27.03 -24.89 29.35
N SER A 434 -27.37 -25.19 30.59
CA SER A 434 -26.82 -26.35 31.30
C SER A 434 -27.08 -27.62 30.51
N THR A 435 -26.30 -28.66 30.78
CA THR A 435 -26.70 -30.03 30.43
C THR A 435 -28.07 -30.32 31.06
N VAL A 436 -28.92 -31.03 30.31
CA VAL A 436 -30.23 -31.44 30.82
C VAL A 436 -30.04 -32.42 31.99
N LYS A 437 -30.77 -32.22 33.08
CA LYS A 437 -30.86 -33.16 34.20
C LYS A 437 -32.31 -33.58 34.41
N ASN A 438 -32.53 -34.78 34.91
CA ASN A 438 -33.86 -35.29 35.20
C ASN A 438 -33.97 -35.75 36.66
N PHE A 439 -35.16 -35.61 37.22
CA PHE A 439 -35.45 -36.00 38.61
C PHE A 439 -36.83 -36.67 38.67
N LYS A 440 -36.91 -37.85 39.29
CA LYS A 440 -38.18 -38.54 39.59
C LYS A 440 -38.71 -38.03 40.92
N VAL A 441 -39.93 -37.48 40.92
CA VAL A 441 -40.54 -36.86 42.10
C VAL A 441 -40.94 -37.92 43.11
N ARG A 442 -40.65 -37.65 44.40
CA ARG A 442 -41.02 -38.53 45.51
C ARG A 442 -42.50 -38.39 45.86
#